data_AF-A0A9E3W1C6-F1
#
_entry.id   AF-A0A9E3W1C6-F1
#
_cell.length_a   1.000
_cell.length_b   1.000
_cell.length_c   1.000
_cell.angle_alpha   90.00
_cell.angle_beta   90.00
_cell.angle_gamma   90.00
#
_symmetry.space_group_name_H-M   'P 1'
#
loop_
_entity.id
_entity.type
_entity.pdbx_description
1 polymer ?
#
loop_
_entity_poly.entity_id
_entity_poly.type
_entity_poly.pdbx_seq_one_letter_code
_entity_poly.pdbx_strand_id
1 'polypeptide(L)' 'LPNSLTVEDIKFGNPVIRNNQLVAFSTHTLPFSGLGSGVRRALAEQPNIDFINDIDGEQFKVIIPRPEKK' A
#
# COMPACT_ATOMS: atom_id res chain seq x y z
N LEU A 1 10.61 -4.44 -4.08
CA LEU A 1 9.87 -3.35 -4.76
C LEU A 1 10.48 -3.12 -6.15
N PRO A 2 9.71 -2.75 -7.18
CA PRO A 2 10.26 -2.53 -8.53
C PRO A 2 11.00 -1.18 -8.59
N ASN A 3 12.06 -1.10 -9.41
CA ASN A 3 12.71 0.14 -9.86
C ASN A 3 13.10 1.13 -8.75
N SER A 4 14.02 0.74 -7.86
CA SER A 4 14.61 1.61 -6.83
C SER A 4 13.60 2.30 -5.89
N LEU A 5 12.34 1.85 -5.88
CA LEU A 5 11.29 2.42 -5.04
C LEU A 5 11.54 2.04 -3.58
N THR A 6 11.55 3.05 -2.70
CA THR A 6 11.73 2.85 -1.27
C THR A 6 10.39 2.63 -0.57
N VAL A 7 10.44 2.12 0.66
CA VAL A 7 9.25 2.04 1.52
C VAL A 7 8.68 3.45 1.79
N GLU A 8 9.54 4.45 1.87
CA GLU A 8 9.16 5.84 2.12
C GLU A 8 8.35 6.42 0.96
N ASP A 9 8.76 6.17 -0.29
CA ASP A 9 8.02 6.60 -1.49
C ASP A 9 6.58 6.07 -1.52
N ILE A 10 6.38 4.84 -1.01
CA ILE A 10 5.05 4.22 -0.90
C ILE A 10 4.23 4.91 0.20
N LYS A 11 4.85 5.23 1.35
CA LYS A 11 4.19 5.99 2.43
C LYS A 11 3.78 7.38 1.96
N PHE A 12 4.61 8.01 1.12
CA PHE A 12 4.28 9.24 0.41
C PHE A 12 3.30 9.04 -0.74
N GLY A 13 2.73 7.85 -0.95
CA GLY A 13 1.64 7.64 -1.90
C GLY A 13 2.08 7.85 -3.36
N ASN A 14 3.30 7.45 -3.71
CA ASN A 14 3.73 7.33 -5.10
C ASN A 14 3.47 5.89 -5.61
N PRO A 15 2.33 5.62 -6.26
CA PRO A 15 2.02 4.28 -6.74
C PRO A 15 2.77 3.97 -8.04
N VAL A 16 3.61 2.94 -8.03
CA VAL A 16 4.05 2.29 -9.28
C VAL A 16 3.09 1.16 -9.60
N ILE A 17 2.30 1.36 -10.65
CA ILE A 17 1.33 0.38 -11.11
C ILE A 17 2.07 -0.77 -11.76
N ARG A 18 1.91 -1.98 -11.22
CA ARG A 18 2.48 -3.21 -11.81
C ARG A 18 1.58 -3.80 -12.90
N ASN A 19 0.27 -3.56 -12.83
CA ASN A 19 -0.70 -4.06 -13.80
C ASN A 19 -1.80 -3.02 -14.06
N ASN A 20 -1.76 -2.39 -15.24
CA ASN A 20 -2.72 -1.36 -15.63
C ASN A 20 -4.14 -1.90 -15.82
N GLN A 21 -4.30 -3.16 -16.25
CA GLN A 21 -5.62 -3.74 -16.46
C GLN A 21 -6.34 -3.92 -15.12
N LEU A 22 -5.66 -4.50 -14.13
CA LEU A 22 -6.23 -4.64 -12.78
C LEU A 22 -6.62 -3.31 -12.17
N VAL A 23 -5.80 -2.26 -12.37
CA VAL A 23 -6.14 -0.91 -11.91
C VAL A 23 -7.41 -0.40 -12.59
N ALA A 24 -7.51 -0.51 -13.92
CA ALA A 24 -8.69 -0.05 -14.67
C ALA A 24 -9.98 -0.78 -14.27
N PHE A 25 -9.91 -2.09 -14.00
CA PHE A 25 -11.07 -2.82 -13.46
C PHE A 25 -11.40 -2.38 -12.03
N SER A 26 -10.38 -2.25 -11.18
CA SER A 26 -10.58 -1.90 -9.77
C SER A 26 -11.27 -0.54 -9.57
N THR A 27 -10.99 0.45 -10.43
CA THR A 27 -11.63 1.77 -10.33
C THR A 27 -13.13 1.76 -10.64
N HIS A 28 -13.63 0.75 -11.35
CA HIS A 28 -15.05 0.62 -11.69
C HIS A 28 -15.77 -0.35 -10.78
N THR A 29 -15.07 -1.37 -10.26
CA THR A 29 -15.68 -2.45 -9.48
C THR A 29 -15.63 -2.22 -7.97
N LEU A 30 -14.60 -1.55 -7.44
CA LEU A 30 -14.41 -1.43 -5.99
C LEU A 30 -15.12 -0.19 -5.42
N PRO A 31 -15.65 -0.26 -4.19
CA PRO A 31 -16.41 0.84 -3.57
C PRO A 31 -15.51 1.97 -3.05
N PHE A 32 -14.27 2.10 -3.55
CA PHE A 32 -13.31 3.10 -3.09
C PHE A 32 -12.67 3.84 -4.27
N SER A 33 -12.48 5.15 -4.07
CA SER A 33 -11.95 6.07 -5.06
C SER A 33 -10.68 6.75 -4.59
N GLY A 34 -9.79 7.06 -5.54
CA GLY A 34 -8.50 7.70 -5.27
C GLY A 34 -7.35 6.69 -5.33
N LEU A 35 -6.85 6.46 -6.54
CA LEU A 35 -5.66 5.64 -6.78
C LEU A 35 -4.44 6.31 -6.12
N GLY A 36 -3.67 5.55 -5.34
CA GLY A 36 -2.47 6.05 -4.65
C GLY A 36 -2.70 6.76 -3.32
N SER A 37 -3.93 7.23 -3.01
CA SER A 37 -4.21 7.87 -1.72
C SER A 37 -4.59 6.88 -0.61
N GLY A 38 -4.90 5.63 -0.95
CA GLY A 38 -5.30 4.60 0.01
C GLY A 38 -4.25 4.33 1.10
N VAL A 39 -2.95 4.28 0.75
CA VAL A 39 -1.87 4.05 1.73
C VAL A 39 -1.77 5.20 2.72
N ARG A 40 -1.83 6.45 2.25
CA ARG A 40 -1.82 7.63 3.12
C ARG A 40 -3.03 7.66 4.06
N ARG A 41 -4.22 7.30 3.57
CA ARG A 41 -5.44 7.19 4.40
C ARG A 41 -5.31 6.10 5.45
N ALA A 42 -4.78 4.94 5.09
CA ALA A 42 -4.53 3.85 6.04
C ALA A 42 -3.55 4.26 7.15
N LEU A 43 -2.47 4.97 6.79
CA LEU A 43 -1.51 5.53 7.75
C LEU A 43 -2.11 6.62 8.65
N ALA A 44 -3.05 7.41 8.15
CA ALA A 44 -3.73 8.44 8.94
C ALA A 44 -4.66 7.83 10.01
N GLU A 45 -5.39 6.78 9.64
CA GLU A 45 -6.28 6.04 10.57
C GLU A 45 -5.49 5.13 11.52
N GLN A 46 -4.38 4.55 11.05
CA GLN A 46 -3.57 3.61 11.80
C GLN A 46 -2.07 3.91 11.59
N PRO A 47 -1.46 4.73 12.47
CA PRO A 47 -0.06 5.16 12.33
C PRO A 47 0.98 4.05 12.54
N ASN A 48 0.60 2.97 13.22
CA ASN A 48 1.48 1.85 13.59
C ASN A 48 1.52 0.73 12.53
N ILE A 49 1.09 1.00 11.28
CA ILE A 49 1.25 0.06 10.17
C ILE A 49 2.73 0.00 9.79
N ASP A 50 3.28 -1.20 9.79
CA ASP A 50 4.64 -1.47 9.34
C ASP A 50 4.67 -1.94 7.90
N PHE A 51 5.61 -1.42 7.13
CA PHE A 51 5.85 -1.75 5.73
C PHE A 51 7.28 -2.28 5.60
N ILE A 52 7.42 -3.53 5.18
CA ILE A 52 8.72 -4.21 5.07
C ILE A 52 8.90 -4.64 3.62
N ASN A 53 9.97 -4.13 2.99
CA ASN A 53 10.41 -4.59 1.68
C ASN A 53 11.47 -5.68 1.87
N ASP A 54 11.03 -6.93 1.78
CA ASP A 54 11.90 -8.11 1.85
C ASP A 54 12.47 -8.40 0.45
N ILE A 55 13.70 -7.96 0.23
CA ILE A 55 14.36 -8.07 -1.08
C ILE A 55 14.77 -9.53 -1.35
N ASP A 56 15.25 -10.23 -0.32
CA ASP A 56 15.69 -11.62 -0.40
C ASP A 56 14.52 -12.56 -0.71
N GLY A 57 13.37 -12.32 -0.05
CA GLY A 57 12.13 -13.06 -0.32
C GLY A 57 11.29 -12.56 -1.49
N GLU A 58 11.75 -11.54 -2.24
CA GLU A 58 11.00 -10.83 -3.30
C GLU A 58 9.58 -10.37 -2.87
N GLN A 59 9.40 -10.05 -1.59
CA GLN A 59 8.10 -9.78 -0.98
C GLN A 59 7.98 -8.36 -0.44
N PHE A 60 6.78 -7.81 -0.54
CA PHE A 60 6.42 -6.59 0.16
C PHE A 60 5.37 -6.92 1.21
N LYS A 61 5.75 -6.82 2.49
CA LYS A 61 4.90 -7.19 3.63
C LYS A 61 4.32 -5.92 4.25
N VAL A 62 3.03 -5.96 4.55
CA VAL A 62 2.32 -4.90 5.26
C VAL A 62 1.73 -5.51 6.53
N ILE A 63 2.17 -5.05 7.68
CA ILE A 63 1.76 -5.56 8.99
C ILE A 63 0.85 -4.51 9.62
N ILE A 64 -0.42 -4.87 9.80
CA ILE A 64 -1.42 -4.02 10.42
C ILE A 64 -1.73 -4.62 11.79
N PRO A 65 -1.32 -3.98 12.90
CA PRO A 65 -1.65 -4.47 14.23
C PRO A 65 -3.16 -4.34 14.46
N ARG A 66 -3.72 -5.35 15.12
CA ARG A 66 -5.13 -5.32 15.50
C ARG A 66 -5.32 -4.37 16.69
N PRO A 67 -6.46 -3.66 16.78
CA PRO A 67 -6.74 -2.85 17.96
C PRO A 67 -6.75 -3.76 19.20
N GLU A 68 -6.19 -3.28 20.31
CA GLU A 68 -6.27 -3.97 21.59
C GLU A 68 -7.75 -4.16 21.94
N LYS A 69 -8.18 -5.42 22.11
CA LYS A 69 -9.49 -5.71 22.66
C LYS A 69 -9.50 -5.26 24.12
N LYS A 70 -10.28 -4.23 24.43
CA LYS A 70 -10.77 -4.00 25.79
C LYS A 70 -11.74 -5.10 26.20
#